data_AF-A0A7Y4WY41-F1
#
_entry.id   AF-A0A7Y4WY41-F1
#
_cell.length_a   1.000
_cell.length_b   1.000
_cell.length_c   1.000
_cell.angle_alpha   90.00
_cell.angle_beta   90.00
_cell.angle_gamma   90.00
#
_symmetry.space_group_name_H-M   'P 1'
#
loop_
_entity.id
_entity.type
_entity.pdbx_description
1 polymer ?
#
loop_
_entity_poly.entity_id
_entity_poly.type
_entity_poly.pdbx_seq_one_letter_code
_entity_poly.pdbx_strand_id
1 'polypeptide(L)'
;MIRSFFGLLGLIFIFIIGIQAQNKFNGYSLTVEVNNARACPLYFLPQQNQLNHVQVFLPGTGLQKPATGLTACDNSQVTGNRVAPNGADQKWCFQGPEELYEIKLSNGESYLWPTMSGRDIGFYNIKDFRPMRRIEGPTPKYVYSEPADYTKAIRNAMMIMASRQGGTLVFPDGDYIVGTTDGNTRDPAYEAITVPSGVTIQGASSNYSNPGNNMPDRAAAARIRLRNNRQTIFRIGGCTNSVTIRNIELLANVALYGEGRRDDSGTYGIEALGKWQVDPKTKANTANTSQFFKFENIVFQNFDAGIIARNANEGKCNPAEQLCNSWQFDFIRVDHGIFINNGTGISIDSFNTDWTIANSVFHYLAARPPGIGIRIKHGTLILIENSFGGGVDYSPGGIGGTFLHIDSVQTVTMISSSSERGQKSIYTEPSLAVSSQTLNIIGSVFNDPIELNGRMNFSSMGNFYYGNTLKMAPQVVINSVGDKFCHQPDIYPGNCTDRVGGGNIVNSPGFNGGTVMFRTGRMPEGQGKDRINRQPNLFGYDVEINSGLLQHDPNTTFKDINALAAAVETGSRVKDGAIVYCKDCKKAPTGLCSQGTAGVDGAFAKRINNQWRCD
;
A
#
# COMPACT_ATOMS: atom_id res chain seq x y z
N MET A 1 22.58 38.99 -87.21
CA MET A 1 23.67 38.58 -86.30
C MET A 1 23.24 38.97 -84.89
N ILE A 2 22.53 38.07 -84.21
CA ILE A 2 23.04 37.19 -83.14
C ILE A 2 23.16 37.93 -81.79
N ARG A 3 22.18 37.63 -80.91
CA ARG A 3 22.27 37.36 -79.44
C ARG A 3 22.79 38.49 -78.52
N SER A 4 22.32 38.72 -77.29
CA SER A 4 21.27 38.16 -76.43
C SER A 4 21.20 39.13 -75.22
N PHE A 5 20.02 39.62 -74.82
CA PHE A 5 19.37 39.29 -73.54
C PHE A 5 20.25 38.48 -72.57
N PHE A 6 20.68 39.09 -71.46
CA PHE A 6 20.93 38.50 -70.12
C PHE A 6 22.02 39.31 -69.39
N GLY A 7 21.61 40.14 -68.44
CA GLY A 7 22.53 40.91 -67.61
C GLY A 7 21.85 41.63 -66.46
N LEU A 8 20.79 41.06 -65.89
CA LEU A 8 20.14 41.55 -64.68
C LEU A 8 19.49 40.40 -63.91
N LEU A 9 20.27 39.36 -63.62
CA LEU A 9 19.87 38.19 -62.83
C LEU A 9 21.16 37.58 -62.26
N GLY A 10 21.73 38.21 -61.24
CA GLY A 10 23.00 37.72 -60.68
C GLY A 10 23.55 38.64 -59.60
N LEU A 11 22.81 38.82 -58.50
CA LEU A 11 23.31 39.06 -57.14
C LEU A 11 22.16 39.43 -56.18
N ILE A 12 21.07 38.66 -56.24
CA ILE A 12 20.35 38.30 -55.01
C ILE A 12 20.91 36.94 -54.64
N PHE A 13 22.19 36.92 -54.21
CA PHE A 13 22.67 35.80 -53.41
C PHE A 13 22.03 36.03 -52.05
N ILE A 14 20.85 35.41 -51.95
CA ILE A 14 20.10 35.11 -50.77
C ILE A 14 21.10 34.59 -49.72
N PHE A 15 21.63 35.46 -48.86
CA PHE A 15 22.03 35.09 -47.51
C PHE A 15 20.72 34.80 -46.76
N ILE A 16 20.08 33.67 -47.08
CA ILE A 16 19.37 32.91 -46.05
C ILE A 16 20.51 32.44 -45.15
N ILE A 17 20.89 33.30 -44.20
CA ILE A 17 21.32 32.81 -42.91
C ILE A 17 20.08 32.07 -42.44
N GLY A 18 20.08 30.75 -42.67
CA GLY A 18 19.12 29.89 -42.01
C GLY A 18 19.34 30.12 -40.54
N ILE A 19 18.51 30.97 -39.93
CA ILE A 19 18.33 30.99 -38.49
C ILE A 19 17.73 29.62 -38.20
N GLN A 20 18.58 28.60 -38.09
CA GLN A 20 18.16 27.33 -37.53
C GLN A 20 17.72 27.68 -36.12
N ALA A 21 16.41 27.53 -35.87
CA ALA A 21 15.86 27.68 -34.54
C ALA A 21 16.68 26.77 -33.61
N GLN A 22 17.42 27.37 -32.67
CA GLN A 22 18.22 26.61 -31.73
C GLN A 22 17.31 26.07 -30.64
N ASN A 23 17.32 24.76 -30.49
CA ASN A 23 16.55 24.03 -29.51
C ASN A 23 17.10 24.30 -28.10
N LYS A 24 16.24 24.66 -27.14
CA LYS A 24 16.63 24.97 -25.76
C LYS A 24 16.56 23.73 -24.86
N PHE A 25 17.65 23.48 -24.13
CA PHE A 25 17.81 22.37 -23.18
C PHE A 25 18.15 22.92 -21.81
N ASN A 26 17.52 22.40 -20.75
CA ASN A 26 17.83 22.83 -19.39
C ASN A 26 17.40 21.82 -18.33
N GLY A 27 18.18 21.68 -17.27
CA GLY A 27 17.90 20.74 -16.19
C GLY A 27 18.76 21.02 -14.97
N TYR A 28 18.48 20.31 -13.89
CA TYR A 28 19.37 20.24 -12.73
C TYR A 28 20.41 19.17 -12.95
N SER A 29 21.61 19.38 -12.43
CA SER A 29 22.58 18.30 -12.34
C SER A 29 22.41 17.58 -11.00
N LEU A 30 22.33 16.27 -11.07
CA LEU A 30 21.95 15.41 -9.96
C LEU A 30 22.60 14.05 -10.11
N THR A 31 22.72 13.34 -9.00
CA THR A 31 23.01 11.92 -8.96
C THR A 31 21.72 11.20 -8.62
N VAL A 32 21.23 10.34 -9.51
CA VAL A 32 20.34 9.26 -9.09
C VAL A 32 21.23 8.10 -8.68
N GLU A 33 21.34 7.83 -7.38
CA GLU A 33 22.01 6.63 -6.91
C GLU A 33 21.15 5.41 -7.26
N VAL A 34 21.56 4.75 -8.33
CA VAL A 34 21.17 3.37 -8.65
C VAL A 34 22.11 2.48 -7.82
N ASN A 35 21.86 2.37 -6.52
CA ASN A 35 22.61 1.42 -5.70
C ASN A 35 21.73 0.80 -4.59
N ASN A 36 22.14 -0.38 -4.16
CA ASN A 36 21.55 -1.08 -3.02
C ASN A 36 21.93 -0.47 -1.64
N ALA A 37 22.48 0.76 -1.58
CA ALA A 37 22.97 1.36 -0.34
C ALA A 37 21.86 1.84 0.61
N ARG A 38 20.59 1.74 0.18
CA ARG A 38 19.37 1.99 0.98
C ARG A 38 19.30 3.42 1.55
N ALA A 39 19.96 4.38 0.90
CA ALA A 39 20.01 5.80 1.26
C ALA A 39 19.05 6.64 0.40
N CYS A 40 19.06 7.98 0.54
CA CYS A 40 18.33 8.85 -0.38
C CYS A 40 18.78 8.57 -1.83
N PRO A 41 17.89 8.22 -2.76
CA PRO A 41 18.27 7.83 -4.11
C PRO A 41 18.61 9.02 -5.01
N LEU A 42 18.36 10.26 -4.58
CA LEU A 42 18.59 11.45 -5.39
C LEU A 42 19.37 12.49 -4.59
N TYR A 43 20.49 12.94 -5.16
CA TYR A 43 21.29 14.05 -4.66
C TYR A 43 21.39 15.11 -5.74
N PHE A 44 20.86 16.31 -5.50
CA PHE A 44 21.17 17.45 -6.36
C PHE A 44 22.62 17.86 -6.12
N LEU A 45 23.39 17.93 -7.20
CA LEU A 45 24.75 18.44 -7.17
C LEU A 45 24.71 19.90 -7.67
N PRO A 46 25.53 20.82 -7.15
CA PRO A 46 26.46 20.71 -6.05
C PRO A 46 26.00 21.51 -4.82
N GLN A 47 26.58 21.13 -3.70
CA GLN A 47 26.81 22.00 -2.56
C GLN A 47 27.53 23.28 -3.04
N GLN A 48 27.37 24.41 -2.36
CA GLN A 48 28.14 25.63 -2.64
C GLN A 48 29.63 25.28 -2.87
N ASN A 49 30.19 25.69 -4.02
CA ASN A 49 31.60 25.60 -4.43
C ASN A 49 32.11 24.37 -5.21
N GLN A 50 31.27 23.47 -5.75
CA GLN A 50 31.73 22.53 -6.81
C GLN A 50 31.17 22.91 -8.19
N LEU A 51 32.01 22.91 -9.24
CA LEU A 51 31.57 23.18 -10.61
C LEU A 51 30.90 21.93 -11.21
N ASN A 52 29.59 21.83 -11.03
CA ASN A 52 28.82 20.66 -11.42
C ASN A 52 28.38 20.67 -12.89
N HIS A 53 29.38 20.63 -13.77
CA HIS A 53 29.18 20.66 -15.21
C HIS A 53 28.61 19.34 -15.75
N VAL A 54 27.80 19.45 -16.81
CA VAL A 54 27.43 18.33 -17.67
C VAL A 54 28.25 18.37 -18.96
N GLN A 55 28.43 17.22 -19.59
CA GLN A 55 29.04 17.10 -20.92
C GLN A 55 27.97 16.69 -21.92
N VAL A 56 27.96 17.34 -23.08
CA VAL A 56 26.95 17.17 -24.12
C VAL A 56 27.58 16.46 -25.32
N PHE A 57 26.94 15.41 -25.80
CA PHE A 57 27.39 14.60 -26.93
C PHE A 57 26.30 14.49 -27.98
N LEU A 58 26.72 14.26 -29.23
CA LEU A 58 25.78 13.92 -30.30
C LEU A 58 25.11 12.58 -29.96
N PRO A 59 23.79 12.49 -30.13
CA PRO A 59 23.05 11.31 -29.71
C PRO A 59 23.37 10.09 -30.58
N GLY A 60 23.27 8.90 -29.98
CA GLY A 60 23.52 7.63 -30.68
C GLY A 60 24.99 7.39 -31.02
N THR A 61 25.91 8.18 -30.44
CA THR A 61 27.36 8.02 -30.64
C THR A 61 28.05 7.31 -29.47
N GLY A 62 27.30 6.97 -28.41
CA GLY A 62 27.87 6.33 -27.22
C GLY A 62 28.93 7.20 -26.56
N LEU A 63 28.66 8.50 -26.43
CA LEU A 63 29.58 9.50 -25.88
C LEU A 63 30.89 9.71 -26.68
N GLN A 64 30.98 9.23 -27.93
CA GLN A 64 32.22 9.35 -28.72
C GLN A 64 32.36 10.68 -29.46
N LYS A 65 31.24 11.34 -29.83
CA LYS A 65 31.28 12.61 -30.57
C LYS A 65 30.74 13.76 -29.72
N PRO A 66 31.60 14.65 -29.18
CA PRO A 66 31.17 15.86 -28.49
C PRO A 66 30.26 16.73 -29.36
N ALA A 67 29.21 17.31 -28.76
CA ALA A 67 28.37 18.26 -29.45
C ALA A 67 29.13 19.58 -29.73
N THR A 68 28.83 20.22 -30.85
CA THR A 68 29.39 21.52 -31.25
C THR A 68 28.26 22.51 -31.53
N GLY A 69 28.59 23.81 -31.59
CA GLY A 69 27.60 24.86 -31.85
C GLY A 69 26.62 25.10 -30.70
N LEU A 70 27.02 24.76 -29.47
CA LEU A 70 26.22 25.00 -28.27
C LEU A 70 26.35 26.46 -27.82
N THR A 71 25.23 27.08 -27.47
CA THR A 71 25.17 28.44 -26.92
C THR A 71 24.59 28.41 -25.51
N ALA A 72 25.08 29.26 -24.61
CA ALA A 72 24.58 29.31 -23.25
C ALA A 72 23.20 29.97 -23.17
N CYS A 73 22.37 29.55 -22.21
CA CYS A 73 21.13 30.23 -21.82
C CYS A 73 20.97 30.27 -20.30
N ASP A 74 19.95 31.00 -19.80
CA ASP A 74 19.58 31.09 -18.37
C ASP A 74 20.79 31.29 -17.43
N ASN A 75 21.74 32.14 -17.83
CA ASN A 75 22.99 32.45 -17.11
C ASN A 75 23.92 31.24 -16.84
N SER A 76 23.76 30.15 -17.59
CA SER A 76 24.72 29.04 -17.62
C SER A 76 25.99 29.42 -18.38
N GLN A 77 27.04 28.61 -18.28
CA GLN A 77 28.28 28.79 -19.05
C GLN A 77 28.51 27.59 -19.97
N VAL A 78 28.92 27.83 -21.22
CA VAL A 78 29.23 26.77 -22.19
C VAL A 78 30.67 26.93 -22.65
N THR A 79 31.48 25.88 -22.46
CA THR A 79 32.88 25.81 -22.92
C THR A 79 33.08 24.52 -23.72
N GLY A 80 33.11 24.62 -25.04
CA GLY A 80 33.11 23.46 -25.92
C GLY A 80 31.81 22.67 -25.76
N ASN A 81 31.92 21.41 -25.31
CA ASN A 81 30.77 20.57 -25.02
C ASN A 81 30.40 20.51 -23.53
N ARG A 82 31.05 21.30 -22.68
CA ARG A 82 30.79 21.37 -21.24
C ARG A 82 29.81 22.50 -20.94
N VAL A 83 28.77 22.21 -20.17
CA VAL A 83 27.77 23.18 -19.72
C VAL A 83 27.80 23.24 -18.20
N ALA A 84 28.18 24.39 -17.64
CA ALA A 84 28.16 24.64 -16.21
C ALA A 84 26.81 25.26 -15.79
N PRO A 85 26.29 24.89 -14.61
CA PRO A 85 25.05 25.42 -14.09
C PRO A 85 25.15 26.90 -13.74
N ASN A 86 24.01 27.58 -13.70
CA ASN A 86 23.93 28.93 -13.19
C ASN A 86 24.20 28.97 -11.66
N GLY A 87 24.72 30.09 -11.16
CA GLY A 87 25.10 30.21 -9.75
C GLY A 87 23.92 30.26 -8.77
N ALA A 88 22.74 30.74 -9.21
CA ALA A 88 21.58 30.97 -8.35
C ALA A 88 20.72 29.72 -8.15
N ASP A 89 20.39 29.00 -9.24
CA ASP A 89 19.45 27.86 -9.21
C ASP A 89 20.16 26.51 -9.39
N GLN A 90 21.49 26.51 -9.57
CA GLN A 90 22.28 25.32 -9.90
C GLN A 90 21.75 24.55 -11.12
N LYS A 91 21.09 25.29 -12.04
CA LYS A 91 20.47 24.75 -13.24
C LYS A 91 21.36 24.99 -14.44
N TRP A 92 21.63 23.95 -15.22
CA TRP A 92 22.34 24.09 -16.49
C TRP A 92 21.36 24.33 -17.64
N CYS A 93 21.81 25.10 -18.64
CA CYS A 93 21.01 25.47 -19.81
C CYS A 93 21.92 25.71 -21.03
N PHE A 94 21.55 25.15 -22.17
CA PHE A 94 22.17 25.45 -23.45
C PHE A 94 21.15 25.44 -24.59
N GLN A 95 21.48 26.07 -25.72
CA GLN A 95 20.77 25.90 -26.98
C GLN A 95 21.67 25.25 -28.02
N GLY A 96 21.10 24.44 -28.91
CA GLY A 96 21.85 23.72 -29.93
C GLY A 96 20.99 23.33 -31.14
N PRO A 97 21.61 22.96 -32.27
CA PRO A 97 20.90 22.63 -33.51
C PRO A 97 20.23 21.25 -33.53
N GLU A 98 20.65 20.30 -32.69
CA GLU A 98 20.04 18.96 -32.69
C GLU A 98 18.70 18.97 -31.93
N GLU A 99 17.79 18.07 -32.33
CA GLU A 99 16.51 17.85 -31.63
C GLU A 99 16.68 16.96 -30.39
N LEU A 100 17.86 16.39 -30.18
CA LEU A 100 18.17 15.65 -28.96
C LEU A 100 19.68 15.51 -28.76
N TYR A 101 20.10 15.36 -27.50
CA TYR A 101 21.51 15.21 -27.11
C TYR A 101 21.70 14.06 -26.12
N GLU A 102 22.91 13.52 -26.03
CA GLU A 102 23.29 12.62 -24.93
C GLU A 102 24.01 13.44 -23.86
N ILE A 103 23.47 13.44 -22.64
CA ILE A 103 23.99 14.21 -21.51
C ILE A 103 24.74 13.26 -20.60
N LYS A 104 26.01 13.57 -20.35
CA LYS A 104 26.84 12.88 -19.35
C LYS A 104 27.00 13.75 -18.11
N LEU A 105 26.66 13.18 -16.98
CA LEU A 105 26.77 13.78 -15.66
C LEU A 105 28.19 13.68 -15.12
N SER A 106 28.49 14.47 -14.10
CA SER A 106 29.80 14.52 -13.43
C SER A 106 30.18 13.20 -12.75
N ASN A 107 29.20 12.39 -12.35
CA ASN A 107 29.39 11.04 -11.79
C ASN A 107 29.66 9.96 -12.85
N GLY A 108 29.64 10.30 -14.14
CA GLY A 108 29.90 9.40 -15.26
C GLY A 108 28.65 8.80 -15.90
N GLU A 109 27.48 8.87 -15.25
CA GLU A 109 26.21 8.41 -15.80
C GLU A 109 25.80 9.25 -17.02
N SER A 110 25.08 8.63 -17.96
CA SER A 110 24.63 9.31 -19.18
C SER A 110 23.20 8.93 -19.56
N TYR A 111 22.49 9.89 -20.15
CA TYR A 111 21.11 9.69 -20.58
C TYR A 111 20.78 10.53 -21.80
N LEU A 112 19.79 10.07 -22.56
CA LEU A 112 19.28 10.77 -23.74
C LEU A 112 18.42 11.96 -23.30
N TRP A 113 18.52 13.09 -23.99
CA TRP A 113 17.72 14.28 -23.74
C TRP A 113 17.06 14.77 -25.03
N PRO A 114 15.77 14.51 -25.25
CA PRO A 114 15.03 15.04 -26.38
C PRO A 114 14.58 16.49 -26.14
N THR A 115 14.43 17.25 -27.23
CA THR A 115 13.72 18.52 -27.19
C THR A 115 12.28 18.30 -26.81
N MET A 116 11.81 19.11 -25.87
CA MET A 116 10.40 19.16 -25.52
C MET A 116 9.85 20.50 -26.00
N SER A 117 8.77 20.48 -26.77
CA SER A 117 8.12 21.69 -27.27
C SER A 117 6.70 21.78 -26.72
N GLY A 118 6.26 23.00 -26.38
CA GLY A 118 4.85 23.31 -26.10
C GLY A 118 4.18 22.43 -25.03
N ARG A 119 3.09 21.75 -25.43
CA ARG A 119 2.13 21.05 -24.55
C ARG A 119 2.66 19.75 -23.94
N ASP A 120 3.81 19.24 -24.39
CA ASP A 120 4.36 17.95 -23.97
C ASP A 120 5.35 18.06 -22.81
N ILE A 121 5.59 19.27 -22.28
CA ILE A 121 6.46 19.46 -21.12
C ILE A 121 5.87 18.74 -19.90
N GLY A 122 6.63 17.80 -19.34
CA GLY A 122 6.22 17.01 -18.18
C GLY A 122 5.51 15.70 -18.52
N PHE A 123 5.35 15.37 -19.81
CA PHE A 123 4.85 14.06 -20.26
C PHE A 123 5.88 13.40 -21.17
N TYR A 124 6.25 12.16 -20.83
CA TYR A 124 7.36 11.45 -21.45
C TYR A 124 6.86 10.09 -21.94
N ASN A 125 6.95 9.79 -23.23
CA ASN A 125 6.61 8.46 -23.74
C ASN A 125 7.82 7.54 -23.62
N ILE A 126 7.66 6.35 -23.04
CA ILE A 126 8.77 5.40 -22.89
C ILE A 126 9.44 5.04 -24.22
N LYS A 127 8.67 5.08 -25.32
CA LYS A 127 9.17 4.78 -26.68
C LYS A 127 10.17 5.81 -27.19
N ASP A 128 10.24 7.00 -26.61
CA ASP A 128 11.20 8.05 -27.02
C ASP A 128 12.60 7.82 -26.42
N PHE A 129 12.72 6.90 -25.46
CA PHE A 129 13.99 6.56 -24.77
C PHE A 129 14.58 5.23 -25.23
N ARG A 130 14.00 4.60 -26.25
CA ARG A 130 14.52 3.39 -26.87
C ARG A 130 15.91 3.65 -27.50
N PRO A 131 16.72 2.60 -27.70
CA PRO A 131 17.96 2.73 -28.45
C PRO A 131 17.69 3.37 -29.81
N MET A 132 18.60 4.25 -30.20
CA MET A 132 18.46 5.05 -31.41
C MET A 132 19.79 5.11 -32.15
N ARG A 133 19.70 5.27 -33.48
CA ARG A 133 20.85 5.52 -34.35
C ARG A 133 20.65 6.85 -35.06
N ARG A 134 21.68 7.70 -34.99
CA ARG A 134 21.76 8.95 -35.77
C ARG A 134 22.26 8.64 -37.18
N ILE A 135 21.49 9.05 -38.19
CA ILE A 135 21.89 9.03 -39.60
C ILE A 135 22.46 10.42 -39.92
N GLU A 136 23.73 10.45 -40.32
CA GLU A 136 24.42 11.69 -40.68
C GLU A 136 23.86 12.30 -41.96
N GLY A 137 23.80 13.62 -42.02
CA GLY A 137 23.34 14.38 -43.17
C GLY A 137 23.09 15.85 -42.83
N PRO A 138 22.74 16.70 -43.82
CA PRO A 138 22.40 18.11 -43.59
C PRO A 138 21.20 18.30 -42.66
N THR A 139 20.31 17.31 -42.62
CA THR A 139 19.21 17.19 -41.67
C THR A 139 19.32 15.81 -41.03
N PRO A 140 19.94 15.70 -39.84
CA PRO A 140 20.10 14.44 -39.14
C PRO A 140 18.74 13.75 -38.95
N LYS A 141 18.71 12.43 -39.14
CA LYS A 141 17.53 11.61 -38.86
C LYS A 141 17.82 10.63 -37.75
N TYR A 142 16.85 10.40 -36.88
CA TYR A 142 16.97 9.49 -35.75
C TYR A 142 16.07 8.29 -35.97
N VAL A 143 16.66 7.10 -36.00
CA VAL A 143 15.94 5.84 -36.17
C VAL A 143 15.98 5.07 -34.86
N TYR A 144 14.81 4.78 -34.30
CA TYR A 144 14.65 4.04 -33.07
C TYR A 144 14.48 2.55 -33.35
N SER A 145 15.08 1.70 -32.51
CA SER A 145 14.89 0.25 -32.53
C SER A 145 14.17 -0.19 -31.27
N GLU A 146 13.25 -1.14 -31.40
CA GLU A 146 12.63 -1.80 -30.24
C GLU A 146 13.69 -2.63 -29.49
N PRO A 147 13.97 -2.32 -28.21
CA PRO A 147 14.92 -3.09 -27.43
C PRO A 147 14.28 -4.40 -26.94
N ALA A 148 15.08 -5.45 -26.81
CA ALA A 148 14.67 -6.66 -26.12
C ALA A 148 14.54 -6.45 -24.60
N ASP A 149 15.23 -5.44 -24.06
CA ASP A 149 15.20 -5.05 -22.65
C ASP A 149 15.03 -3.53 -22.49
N TYR A 150 14.00 -3.13 -21.74
CA TYR A 150 13.60 -1.74 -21.53
C TYR A 150 14.28 -1.06 -20.34
N THR A 151 15.12 -1.75 -19.56
CA THR A 151 15.74 -1.22 -18.34
C THR A 151 16.45 0.10 -18.60
N LYS A 152 17.27 0.18 -19.65
CA LYS A 152 18.01 1.40 -20.00
C LYS A 152 17.09 2.53 -20.45
N ALA A 153 16.04 2.22 -21.22
CA ALA A 153 15.06 3.21 -21.67
C ALA A 153 14.30 3.82 -20.48
N ILE A 154 13.86 2.98 -19.54
CA ILE A 154 13.14 3.44 -18.35
C ILE A 154 14.08 4.26 -17.44
N ARG A 155 15.31 3.78 -17.20
CA ARG A 155 16.31 4.53 -16.42
C ARG A 155 16.61 5.90 -17.05
N ASN A 156 16.79 5.97 -18.36
CA ASN A 156 16.97 7.24 -19.08
C ASN A 156 15.79 8.20 -18.85
N ALA A 157 14.55 7.70 -18.94
CA ALA A 157 13.37 8.51 -18.67
C ALA A 157 13.34 9.03 -17.21
N MET A 158 13.66 8.17 -16.24
CA MET A 158 13.75 8.55 -14.82
C MET A 158 14.80 9.64 -14.59
N MET A 159 15.96 9.57 -15.26
CA MET A 159 17.02 10.58 -15.16
C MET A 159 16.55 11.95 -15.66
N ILE A 160 15.84 12.01 -16.79
CA ILE A 160 15.30 13.28 -17.30
C ILE A 160 14.23 13.83 -16.36
N MET A 161 13.29 13.01 -15.94
CA MET A 161 12.25 13.44 -15.00
C MET A 161 12.87 13.97 -13.71
N ALA A 162 13.85 13.27 -13.14
CA ALA A 162 14.62 13.75 -12.00
C ALA A 162 15.24 15.14 -12.27
N SER A 163 15.87 15.32 -13.44
CA SER A 163 16.54 16.58 -13.82
C SER A 163 15.56 17.73 -14.07
N ARG A 164 14.27 17.40 -14.19
CA ARG A 164 13.14 18.31 -14.37
C ARG A 164 12.24 18.40 -13.13
N GLN A 165 12.64 17.76 -12.03
CA GLN A 165 11.89 17.70 -10.76
C GLN A 165 10.51 17.02 -10.87
N GLY A 166 10.38 16.05 -11.77
CA GLY A 166 9.21 15.19 -11.90
C GLY A 166 8.66 15.11 -13.32
N GLY A 167 7.44 14.59 -13.40
CA GLY A 167 6.70 14.42 -14.65
C GLY A 167 5.99 13.07 -14.72
N THR A 168 5.37 12.82 -15.86
CA THR A 168 4.60 11.60 -16.13
C THR A 168 5.30 10.77 -17.21
N LEU A 169 5.75 9.57 -16.86
CA LEU A 169 6.21 8.57 -17.82
C LEU A 169 5.02 7.70 -18.26
N VAL A 170 4.68 7.80 -19.54
CA VAL A 170 3.58 7.10 -20.18
C VAL A 170 4.09 5.83 -20.85
N PHE A 171 3.44 4.71 -20.54
CA PHE A 171 3.62 3.41 -21.18
C PHE A 171 2.40 3.12 -22.05
N PRO A 172 2.53 3.23 -23.39
CA PRO A 172 1.52 2.71 -24.31
C PRO A 172 1.31 1.20 -24.13
N ASP A 173 0.25 0.65 -24.73
CA ASP A 173 0.05 -0.80 -24.79
C ASP A 173 1.31 -1.51 -25.29
N GLY A 174 1.71 -2.56 -24.56
CA GLY A 174 2.95 -3.28 -24.86
C GLY A 174 3.50 -4.05 -23.67
N ASP A 175 4.41 -4.97 -23.99
CA ASP A 175 5.13 -5.80 -23.03
C ASP A 175 6.58 -5.34 -22.91
N TYR A 176 6.94 -4.77 -21.77
CA TYR A 176 8.22 -4.13 -21.48
C TYR A 176 9.04 -5.00 -20.54
N ILE A 177 9.93 -5.83 -21.12
CA ILE A 177 10.84 -6.70 -20.36
C ILE A 177 11.95 -5.87 -19.71
N VAL A 178 12.28 -6.15 -18.45
CA VAL A 178 13.41 -5.53 -17.74
C VAL A 178 14.28 -6.57 -17.04
N GLY A 179 15.51 -6.20 -16.71
CA GLY A 179 16.46 -7.02 -15.96
C GLY A 179 17.17 -8.12 -16.75
N THR A 180 17.30 -7.95 -18.06
CA THR A 180 17.91 -8.90 -18.97
C THR A 180 18.96 -8.27 -19.87
N THR A 181 19.87 -9.09 -20.40
CA THR A 181 20.85 -8.65 -21.41
C THR A 181 20.33 -8.74 -22.84
N ASP A 182 19.37 -9.64 -23.09
CA ASP A 182 18.90 -10.04 -24.43
C ASP A 182 17.37 -10.28 -24.49
N GLY A 183 16.62 -9.85 -23.47
CA GLY A 183 15.19 -10.12 -23.32
C GLY A 183 14.85 -11.44 -22.63
N ASN A 184 15.84 -12.28 -22.30
CA ASN A 184 15.64 -13.58 -21.67
C ASN A 184 16.64 -13.87 -20.53
N THR A 185 17.93 -13.68 -20.77
CA THR A 185 19.04 -13.97 -19.88
C THR A 185 19.17 -12.89 -18.80
N ARG A 186 19.29 -13.32 -17.54
CA ARG A 186 19.49 -12.41 -16.40
C ARG A 186 20.70 -11.51 -16.62
N ASP A 187 20.51 -10.20 -16.46
CA ASP A 187 21.64 -9.28 -16.33
C ASP A 187 22.21 -9.38 -14.89
N PRO A 188 23.47 -9.84 -14.70
CA PRO A 188 24.07 -9.97 -13.38
C PRO A 188 24.32 -8.61 -12.71
N ALA A 189 24.38 -7.52 -13.47
CA ALA A 189 24.52 -6.15 -12.98
C ALA A 189 23.17 -5.43 -12.82
N TYR A 190 22.05 -6.13 -13.03
CA TYR A 190 20.75 -5.53 -12.87
C TYR A 190 20.50 -5.12 -11.41
N GLU A 191 20.04 -3.89 -11.28
CA GLU A 191 19.44 -3.36 -10.07
C GLU A 191 18.05 -2.83 -10.37
N ALA A 192 17.19 -2.81 -9.37
CA ALA A 192 15.85 -2.26 -9.47
C ALA A 192 15.85 -0.84 -10.08
N ILE A 193 14.82 -0.51 -10.84
CA ILE A 193 14.68 0.83 -11.42
C ILE A 193 14.26 1.79 -10.29
N THR A 194 15.18 2.66 -9.91
CA THR A 194 14.95 3.70 -8.90
C THR A 194 13.93 4.73 -9.40
N VAL A 195 12.89 4.98 -8.60
CA VAL A 195 11.85 5.98 -8.89
C VAL A 195 12.12 7.25 -8.07
N PRO A 196 12.40 8.40 -8.72
CA PRO A 196 12.64 9.66 -8.02
C PRO A 196 11.34 10.35 -7.61
N SER A 197 11.45 11.39 -6.77
CA SER A 197 10.32 12.20 -6.32
C SER A 197 9.59 12.89 -7.48
N GLY A 198 8.28 13.11 -7.32
CA GLY A 198 7.46 13.86 -8.27
C GLY A 198 7.16 13.11 -9.58
N VAL A 199 7.43 11.80 -9.63
CA VAL A 199 7.19 10.97 -10.81
C VAL A 199 5.83 10.30 -10.76
N THR A 200 5.11 10.38 -11.88
CA THR A 200 3.96 9.53 -12.19
C THR A 200 4.37 8.50 -13.24
N ILE A 201 4.18 7.22 -12.96
CA ILE A 201 4.28 6.13 -13.94
C ILE A 201 2.86 5.75 -14.33
N GLN A 202 2.54 5.84 -15.62
CA GLN A 202 1.19 5.63 -16.10
C GLN A 202 1.19 4.69 -17.31
N GLY A 203 0.53 3.54 -17.18
CA GLY A 203 0.21 2.70 -18.33
C GLY A 203 -1.05 3.17 -19.05
N ALA A 204 -1.22 2.68 -20.28
CA ALA A 204 -2.44 2.83 -21.06
C ALA A 204 -3.62 2.05 -20.46
N SER A 205 -3.34 0.91 -19.82
CA SER A 205 -4.34 0.08 -19.15
C SER A 205 -3.69 -0.87 -18.15
N SER A 206 -4.42 -1.15 -17.06
CA SER A 206 -4.14 -2.19 -16.07
C SER A 206 -4.76 -3.54 -16.42
N ASN A 207 -5.35 -3.67 -17.62
CA ASN A 207 -5.82 -4.96 -18.11
C ASN A 207 -4.72 -6.01 -17.90
N TYR A 208 -5.07 -7.16 -17.35
CA TYR A 208 -4.13 -8.23 -17.06
C TYR A 208 -4.53 -9.52 -17.78
N SER A 209 -3.55 -10.38 -18.03
CA SER A 209 -3.76 -11.73 -18.54
C SER A 209 -3.69 -12.69 -17.35
N ASN A 210 -4.56 -13.71 -17.28
CA ASN A 210 -4.49 -14.70 -16.20
C ASN A 210 -3.70 -15.93 -16.69
N PRO A 211 -2.43 -16.13 -16.26
CA PRO A 211 -1.64 -17.29 -16.66
C PRO A 211 -2.28 -18.55 -16.09
N GLY A 212 -2.84 -19.38 -16.97
CA GLY A 212 -3.38 -20.70 -16.62
C GLY A 212 -4.84 -20.94 -16.95
N ASN A 213 -5.61 -19.89 -17.28
CA ASN A 213 -6.97 -20.04 -17.78
C ASN A 213 -6.98 -19.73 -19.29
N ASN A 214 -7.93 -20.30 -20.04
CA ASN A 214 -8.17 -20.04 -21.48
C ASN A 214 -8.51 -18.56 -21.80
N MET A 215 -8.17 -17.60 -20.95
CA MET A 215 -8.23 -16.18 -21.28
C MET A 215 -7.06 -15.86 -22.23
N PRO A 216 -7.33 -15.44 -23.47
CA PRO A 216 -6.29 -15.05 -24.39
C PRO A 216 -5.46 -13.90 -23.79
N ASP A 217 -4.17 -13.83 -24.13
CA ASP A 217 -3.35 -12.68 -23.79
C ASP A 217 -4.06 -11.42 -24.28
N ARG A 218 -4.42 -10.53 -23.37
CA ARG A 218 -5.13 -9.31 -23.76
C ARG A 218 -4.09 -8.40 -24.39
N ALA A 219 -4.19 -8.23 -25.70
CA ALA A 219 -3.30 -7.40 -26.54
C ALA A 219 -3.30 -5.88 -26.20
N ALA A 220 -3.85 -5.47 -25.06
CA ALA A 220 -4.11 -4.08 -24.67
C ALA A 220 -3.79 -3.83 -23.18
N ALA A 221 -2.71 -4.44 -22.69
CA ALA A 221 -2.14 -4.17 -21.38
C ALA A 221 -0.84 -3.37 -21.54
N ALA A 222 -0.62 -2.36 -20.69
CA ALA A 222 0.71 -1.82 -20.49
C ALA A 222 1.38 -2.65 -19.38
N ARG A 223 2.29 -3.56 -19.77
CA ARG A 223 2.88 -4.55 -18.86
C ARG A 223 4.38 -4.32 -18.72
N ILE A 224 4.87 -4.21 -17.49
CA ILE A 224 6.31 -4.29 -17.20
C ILE A 224 6.59 -5.61 -16.51
N ARG A 225 7.58 -6.37 -17.00
CA ARG A 225 7.82 -7.71 -16.45
C ARG A 225 9.27 -8.12 -16.32
N LEU A 226 9.47 -9.02 -15.35
CA LEU A 226 10.72 -9.71 -15.13
C LEU A 226 10.76 -11.02 -15.92
N ARG A 227 11.96 -11.45 -16.31
CA ARG A 227 12.21 -12.75 -16.97
C ARG A 227 13.08 -13.68 -16.12
N ASN A 228 13.55 -13.20 -14.96
CA ASN A 228 14.42 -13.93 -14.04
C ASN A 228 14.02 -13.68 -12.58
N ASN A 229 14.35 -14.64 -11.71
CA ASN A 229 14.06 -14.56 -10.27
C ASN A 229 14.99 -13.57 -9.54
N ARG A 230 14.68 -13.30 -8.26
CA ARG A 230 15.50 -12.44 -7.38
C ARG A 230 15.76 -11.03 -7.94
N GLN A 231 14.73 -10.44 -8.54
CA GLN A 231 14.77 -9.12 -9.15
C GLN A 231 13.56 -8.29 -8.71
N THR A 232 13.74 -6.98 -8.63
CA THR A 232 12.67 -6.01 -8.37
C THR A 232 12.46 -5.16 -9.61
N ILE A 233 11.22 -4.82 -9.97
CA ILE A 233 10.97 -3.86 -11.06
C ILE A 233 11.31 -2.45 -10.58
N PHE A 234 10.54 -1.91 -9.62
CA PHE A 234 10.72 -0.55 -9.13
C PHE A 234 11.22 -0.51 -7.69
N ARG A 235 12.14 0.43 -7.42
CA ARG A 235 12.59 0.73 -6.08
C ARG A 235 12.32 2.18 -5.71
N ILE A 236 11.77 2.36 -4.51
CA ILE A 236 11.56 3.65 -3.88
C ILE A 236 12.54 3.74 -2.71
N GLY A 237 13.43 4.73 -2.73
CA GLY A 237 14.41 4.94 -1.66
C GLY A 237 13.85 5.78 -0.51
N GLY A 238 14.69 6.03 0.50
CA GLY A 238 14.43 7.08 1.50
C GLY A 238 14.37 8.47 0.84
N CYS A 239 13.81 9.49 1.49
CA CYS A 239 13.81 10.87 1.00
C CYS A 239 13.06 11.06 -0.34
N THR A 240 12.17 10.13 -0.68
CA THR A 240 11.40 10.13 -1.93
C THR A 240 9.97 10.53 -1.63
N ASN A 241 9.43 11.48 -2.39
CA ASN A 241 8.11 12.03 -2.14
C ASN A 241 7.26 12.10 -3.41
N SER A 242 5.94 11.99 -3.24
CA SER A 242 4.97 12.27 -4.32
C SER A 242 5.18 11.39 -5.56
N VAL A 243 5.11 10.07 -5.38
CA VAL A 243 5.19 9.10 -6.48
C VAL A 243 3.81 8.49 -6.70
N THR A 244 3.39 8.43 -7.96
CA THR A 244 2.15 7.75 -8.37
C THR A 244 2.48 6.68 -9.41
N ILE A 245 1.94 5.47 -9.25
CA ILE A 245 2.03 4.41 -10.25
C ILE A 245 0.61 3.93 -10.55
N ARG A 246 0.19 4.00 -11.81
CA ARG A 246 -1.21 3.74 -12.17
C ARG A 246 -1.44 3.14 -13.54
N ASN A 247 -2.61 2.51 -13.69
CA ASN A 247 -3.11 1.97 -14.96
C ASN A 247 -2.11 1.02 -15.65
N ILE A 248 -1.46 0.16 -14.89
CA ILE A 248 -0.35 -0.67 -15.39
C ILE A 248 -0.38 -2.06 -14.76
N GLU A 249 0.12 -3.06 -15.49
CA GLU A 249 0.37 -4.41 -14.97
C GLU A 249 1.86 -4.58 -14.68
N LEU A 250 2.18 -5.06 -13.47
CA LEU A 250 3.49 -5.55 -13.09
C LEU A 250 3.45 -7.06 -13.00
N LEU A 251 4.37 -7.72 -13.70
CA LEU A 251 4.43 -9.17 -13.80
C LEU A 251 5.80 -9.70 -13.36
N ALA A 252 5.79 -10.67 -12.45
CA ALA A 252 7.01 -11.33 -12.00
C ALA A 252 7.62 -12.23 -13.08
N ASN A 253 8.65 -13.00 -12.70
CA ASN A 253 9.21 -14.02 -13.56
C ASN A 253 8.27 -15.23 -13.68
N VAL A 254 7.27 -15.11 -14.55
CA VAL A 254 6.34 -16.21 -14.81
C VAL A 254 6.23 -16.57 -16.28
N ALA A 255 5.86 -17.83 -16.47
CA ALA A 255 5.45 -18.33 -17.76
C ALA A 255 4.14 -17.67 -18.18
N LEU A 256 4.13 -17.10 -19.38
CA LEU A 256 2.90 -16.79 -20.09
C LEU A 256 2.27 -18.08 -20.65
N TYR A 257 1.07 -17.97 -21.23
CA TYR A 257 0.41 -19.10 -21.89
C TYR A 257 1.35 -19.75 -22.93
N GLY A 258 1.60 -21.06 -22.78
CA GLY A 258 2.53 -21.82 -23.63
C GLY A 258 4.00 -21.82 -23.17
N GLU A 259 4.35 -21.11 -22.10
CA GLU A 259 5.68 -21.18 -21.48
C GLU A 259 5.69 -22.16 -20.29
N GLY A 260 6.85 -22.77 -19.99
CA GLY A 260 7.02 -23.62 -18.81
C GLY A 260 7.13 -22.82 -17.50
N ARG A 261 6.56 -23.36 -16.40
CA ARG A 261 6.57 -22.71 -15.07
C ARG A 261 7.96 -22.18 -14.70
N ARG A 262 8.02 -20.93 -14.27
CA ARG A 262 9.26 -20.25 -13.86
C ARG A 262 9.28 -20.04 -12.35
N ASP A 263 10.50 -19.97 -11.79
CA ASP A 263 10.73 -19.56 -10.41
C ASP A 263 10.70 -18.04 -10.30
N ASP A 264 9.98 -17.52 -9.33
CA ASP A 264 9.82 -16.10 -9.02
C ASP A 264 10.20 -15.79 -7.57
N SER A 265 10.90 -16.72 -6.91
CA SER A 265 11.45 -16.51 -5.58
C SER A 265 12.28 -15.21 -5.51
N GLY A 266 12.02 -14.42 -4.46
CA GLY A 266 12.68 -13.14 -4.21
C GLY A 266 12.41 -12.07 -5.28
N THR A 267 11.34 -12.20 -6.06
CA THR A 267 10.92 -11.14 -7.00
C THR A 267 9.90 -10.19 -6.38
N TYR A 268 10.06 -8.89 -6.65
CA TYR A 268 9.17 -7.86 -6.10
C TYR A 268 8.68 -6.90 -7.18
N GLY A 269 7.41 -6.50 -7.11
CA GLY A 269 6.87 -5.48 -8.02
C GLY A 269 7.46 -4.11 -7.66
N ILE A 270 7.15 -3.66 -6.45
CA ILE A 270 7.68 -2.43 -5.87
C ILE A 270 8.33 -2.72 -4.53
N GLU A 271 9.57 -2.27 -4.39
CA GLU A 271 10.35 -2.35 -3.16
C GLU A 271 10.64 -0.95 -2.62
N ALA A 272 10.02 -0.59 -1.50
CA ALA A 272 10.38 0.60 -0.75
C ALA A 272 11.43 0.24 0.32
N LEU A 273 12.60 0.86 0.22
CA LEU A 273 13.71 0.67 1.15
C LEU A 273 14.16 2.02 1.69
N GLY A 274 14.19 2.15 3.00
CA GLY A 274 14.85 3.27 3.65
C GLY A 274 15.47 2.85 4.96
N LYS A 275 16.38 3.67 5.46
CA LYS A 275 17.11 3.46 6.70
C LYS A 275 17.24 4.78 7.42
N TRP A 276 17.48 4.72 8.72
CA TRP A 276 17.90 5.91 9.45
C TRP A 276 19.34 6.28 9.04
N GLN A 277 19.60 7.57 8.85
CA GLN A 277 20.94 8.04 8.51
C GLN A 277 21.28 9.31 9.28
N VAL A 278 22.48 9.32 9.88
CA VAL A 278 23.08 10.55 10.40
C VAL A 278 23.47 11.40 9.20
N ASP A 279 22.99 12.64 9.13
CA ASP A 279 23.46 13.59 8.13
C ASP A 279 24.99 13.72 8.27
N PRO A 280 25.77 13.33 7.23
CA PRO A 280 27.22 13.32 7.33
C PRO A 280 27.82 14.72 7.58
N LYS A 281 27.10 15.79 7.26
CA LYS A 281 27.52 17.19 7.42
C LYS A 281 27.19 17.75 8.80
N THR A 282 25.93 17.66 9.20
CA THR A 282 25.46 18.28 10.45
C THR A 282 25.65 17.37 11.66
N LYS A 283 25.98 16.09 11.43
CA LYS A 283 25.95 15.02 12.43
C LYS A 283 24.59 14.89 13.12
N ALA A 284 23.56 15.52 12.58
CA ALA A 284 22.21 15.47 13.11
C ALA A 284 21.54 14.16 12.70
N ASN A 285 20.70 13.66 13.60
CA ASN A 285 19.84 12.52 13.33
C ASN A 285 18.71 13.00 12.43
N THR A 286 18.77 12.73 11.12
CA THR A 286 17.70 13.08 10.19
C THR A 286 17.01 11.81 9.72
N ALA A 287 15.72 11.65 10.04
CA ALA A 287 14.94 10.55 9.49
C ALA A 287 14.88 10.71 7.95
N ASN A 288 15.27 9.67 7.21
CA ASN A 288 15.10 9.63 5.75
C ASN A 288 13.63 9.34 5.41
N THR A 289 12.73 10.28 5.66
CA THR A 289 11.28 10.04 5.46
C THR A 289 10.95 9.96 3.98
N SER A 290 9.99 9.10 3.64
CA SER A 290 9.43 9.00 2.30
C SER A 290 7.91 9.09 2.44
N GLN A 291 7.25 9.93 1.64
CA GLN A 291 5.83 10.20 1.83
C GLN A 291 5.05 10.49 0.55
N PHE A 292 3.73 10.31 0.63
CA PHE A 292 2.76 10.61 -0.44
C PHE A 292 2.92 9.68 -1.64
N PHE A 293 2.51 8.43 -1.46
CA PHE A 293 2.57 7.41 -2.51
C PHE A 293 1.18 6.94 -2.91
N LYS A 294 0.94 6.84 -4.21
CA LYS A 294 -0.33 6.38 -4.77
C LYS A 294 -0.11 5.23 -5.74
N PHE A 295 -0.81 4.13 -5.50
CA PHE A 295 -0.85 2.96 -6.38
C PHE A 295 -2.31 2.77 -6.80
N GLU A 296 -2.64 3.20 -8.02
CA GLU A 296 -4.04 3.34 -8.48
C GLU A 296 -4.30 2.45 -9.70
N ASN A 297 -5.31 1.58 -9.65
CA ASN A 297 -5.66 0.72 -10.78
C ASN A 297 -4.41 -0.03 -11.32
N ILE A 298 -3.78 -0.81 -10.45
CA ILE A 298 -2.52 -1.51 -10.72
C ILE A 298 -2.69 -3.00 -10.45
N VAL A 299 -2.07 -3.83 -11.29
CA VAL A 299 -2.08 -5.29 -11.13
C VAL A 299 -0.68 -5.77 -10.77
N PHE A 300 -0.58 -6.58 -9.72
CA PHE A 300 0.64 -7.29 -9.33
C PHE A 300 0.41 -8.78 -9.45
N GLN A 301 1.21 -9.43 -10.27
CA GLN A 301 1.00 -10.84 -10.55
C GLN A 301 2.27 -11.68 -10.36
N ASN A 302 2.11 -12.77 -9.59
CA ASN A 302 3.10 -13.81 -9.33
C ASN A 302 4.41 -13.38 -8.64
N PHE A 303 4.43 -12.27 -7.91
CA PHE A 303 5.61 -11.87 -7.15
C PHE A 303 5.77 -12.66 -5.86
N ASP A 304 6.98 -12.65 -5.28
CA ASP A 304 7.15 -13.00 -3.87
C ASP A 304 6.47 -11.95 -2.99
N ALA A 305 6.62 -10.66 -3.33
CA ALA A 305 5.71 -9.61 -2.84
C ALA A 305 5.34 -8.58 -3.91
N GLY A 306 4.06 -8.20 -4.00
CA GLY A 306 3.61 -7.15 -4.92
C GLY A 306 4.20 -5.79 -4.52
N ILE A 307 3.88 -5.32 -3.32
CA ILE A 307 4.47 -4.15 -2.69
C ILE A 307 5.14 -4.58 -1.39
N ILE A 308 6.39 -4.16 -1.19
CA ILE A 308 7.10 -4.42 0.05
C ILE A 308 7.80 -3.15 0.55
N ALA A 309 7.43 -2.69 1.74
CA ALA A 309 8.10 -1.61 2.45
C ALA A 309 8.93 -2.21 3.58
N ARG A 310 10.25 -2.04 3.52
CA ARG A 310 11.19 -2.59 4.51
C ARG A 310 12.12 -1.53 5.04
N ASN A 311 12.14 -1.39 6.37
CA ASN A 311 13.22 -0.73 7.06
C ASN A 311 14.53 -1.53 6.83
N ALA A 312 15.50 -0.85 6.23
CA ALA A 312 16.72 -1.44 5.74
C ALA A 312 17.92 -1.25 6.69
N ASN A 313 17.66 -0.78 7.92
CA ASN A 313 18.65 -0.73 9.00
C ASN A 313 19.28 -2.13 9.18
N GLU A 314 20.61 -2.21 9.18
CA GLU A 314 21.34 -3.47 9.33
C GLU A 314 21.10 -4.07 10.73
N GLY A 315 21.21 -5.40 10.88
CA GLY A 315 21.02 -6.14 12.14
C GLY A 315 22.01 -5.81 13.27
N LYS A 316 22.75 -4.71 13.17
CA LYS A 316 23.57 -4.11 14.23
C LYS A 316 22.82 -3.05 15.04
N CYS A 317 21.61 -2.68 14.63
CA CYS A 317 20.79 -1.71 15.32
C CYS A 317 19.96 -2.42 16.40
N ASN A 318 20.03 -1.97 17.66
CA ASN A 318 19.27 -2.53 18.76
C ASN A 318 17.76 -2.26 18.54
N PRO A 319 16.89 -3.27 18.39
CA PRO A 319 15.47 -3.06 18.14
C PRO A 319 14.74 -2.25 19.23
N ALA A 320 15.31 -2.15 20.44
CA ALA A 320 14.80 -1.32 21.53
C ALA A 320 15.07 0.19 21.34
N GLU A 321 15.97 0.57 20.43
CA GLU A 321 16.29 1.97 20.16
C GLU A 321 15.37 2.54 19.09
N GLN A 322 14.69 3.64 19.41
CA GLN A 322 13.76 4.32 18.50
C GLN A 322 14.40 4.68 17.15
N LEU A 323 15.70 4.96 17.13
CA LEU A 323 16.45 5.28 15.91
C LEU A 323 16.45 4.14 14.88
N CYS A 324 16.49 2.88 15.36
CA CYS A 324 16.43 1.69 14.51
C CYS A 324 15.07 1.51 13.84
N ASN A 325 14.05 2.19 14.37
CA ASN A 325 12.65 2.10 13.98
C ASN A 325 12.13 3.48 13.53
N SER A 326 12.99 4.33 13.00
CA SER A 326 12.64 5.73 12.69
C SER A 326 12.43 6.01 11.21
N TRP A 327 12.59 5.02 10.32
CA TRP A 327 12.25 5.20 8.92
C TRP A 327 10.73 5.22 8.71
N GLN A 328 10.24 6.35 8.22
CA GLN A 328 8.85 6.62 7.92
C GLN A 328 8.56 6.43 6.43
N PHE A 329 7.46 5.74 6.15
CA PHE A 329 6.95 5.50 4.81
C PHE A 329 5.44 5.80 4.82
N ASP A 330 5.11 7.07 4.65
CA ASP A 330 3.85 7.65 5.15
C ASP A 330 2.93 8.13 4.04
N PHE A 331 1.64 8.28 4.35
CA PHE A 331 0.60 8.70 3.41
C PHE A 331 0.53 7.81 2.17
N ILE A 332 0.41 6.50 2.41
CA ILE A 332 0.36 5.49 1.36
C ILE A 332 -1.08 5.18 0.99
N ARG A 333 -1.42 5.27 -0.29
CA ARG A 333 -2.72 4.87 -0.81
C ARG A 333 -2.56 3.79 -1.88
N VAL A 334 -3.21 2.67 -1.65
CA VAL A 334 -3.45 1.64 -2.66
C VAL A 334 -4.95 1.66 -2.95
N ASP A 335 -5.32 1.90 -4.20
CA ASP A 335 -6.72 1.99 -4.62
C ASP A 335 -6.93 1.22 -5.93
N HIS A 336 -7.97 0.37 -5.99
CA HIS A 336 -8.21 -0.51 -7.14
C HIS A 336 -6.99 -1.40 -7.47
N GLY A 337 -6.28 -1.89 -6.44
CA GLY A 337 -5.15 -2.80 -6.59
C GLY A 337 -5.61 -4.25 -6.77
N ILE A 338 -5.03 -4.96 -7.73
CA ILE A 338 -5.31 -6.39 -7.95
C ILE A 338 -4.02 -7.19 -7.73
N PHE A 339 -4.02 -8.06 -6.74
CA PHE A 339 -2.89 -8.90 -6.36
C PHE A 339 -3.21 -10.36 -6.65
N ILE A 340 -2.54 -10.95 -7.65
CA ILE A 340 -2.85 -12.30 -8.13
C ILE A 340 -1.66 -13.22 -7.93
N ASN A 341 -1.88 -14.30 -7.19
CA ASN A 341 -0.91 -15.38 -6.96
C ASN A 341 0.46 -14.89 -6.43
N ASN A 342 0.46 -13.80 -5.68
CA ASN A 342 1.65 -13.32 -5.00
C ASN A 342 1.88 -14.16 -3.73
N GLY A 343 3.14 -14.33 -3.34
CA GLY A 343 3.50 -14.86 -2.02
C GLY A 343 2.99 -13.96 -0.90
N THR A 344 3.18 -12.65 -1.05
CA THR A 344 2.51 -11.61 -0.27
C THR A 344 1.98 -10.50 -1.18
N GLY A 345 0.74 -10.04 -1.01
CA GLY A 345 0.24 -8.90 -1.78
C GLY A 345 0.98 -7.61 -1.39
N ILE A 346 0.80 -7.21 -0.13
CA ILE A 346 1.42 -6.04 0.48
C ILE A 346 2.12 -6.45 1.78
N SER A 347 3.38 -6.08 1.94
CA SER A 347 4.17 -6.30 3.16
C SER A 347 4.64 -4.96 3.72
N ILE A 348 4.22 -4.66 4.95
CA ILE A 348 4.49 -3.39 5.63
C ILE A 348 5.41 -3.65 6.82
N ASP A 349 6.61 -3.08 6.76
CA ASP A 349 7.63 -3.15 7.80
C ASP A 349 8.28 -1.77 7.96
N SER A 350 7.45 -0.81 8.39
CA SER A 350 7.82 0.57 8.68
C SER A 350 7.10 1.02 9.96
N PHE A 351 7.79 1.83 10.75
CA PHE A 351 7.30 2.32 12.03
C PHE A 351 6.82 3.76 11.84
N ASN A 352 5.72 4.12 12.51
CA ASN A 352 5.03 5.39 12.28
C ASN A 352 4.66 5.55 10.80
N THR A 353 3.74 4.71 10.35
CA THR A 353 3.26 4.69 8.96
C THR A 353 1.74 4.65 8.92
N ASP A 354 1.19 5.33 7.93
CA ASP A 354 -0.23 5.37 7.62
C ASP A 354 -0.52 4.86 6.20
N TRP A 355 -1.38 3.85 6.13
CA TRP A 355 -1.77 3.19 4.88
C TRP A 355 -3.28 3.18 4.74
N THR A 356 -3.75 3.52 3.55
CA THR A 356 -5.12 3.27 3.09
C THR A 356 -5.08 2.28 1.94
N ILE A 357 -5.72 1.13 2.12
CA ILE A 357 -5.87 0.08 1.12
C ILE A 357 -7.35 -0.03 0.81
N ALA A 358 -7.76 0.46 -0.36
CA ALA A 358 -9.16 0.57 -0.76
C ALA A 358 -9.44 -0.18 -2.06
N ASN A 359 -10.67 -0.68 -2.21
CA ASN A 359 -11.18 -1.25 -3.46
C ASN A 359 -10.29 -2.33 -4.07
N SER A 360 -9.56 -3.08 -3.24
CA SER A 360 -8.46 -3.95 -3.68
C SER A 360 -8.80 -5.43 -3.54
N VAL A 361 -8.28 -6.25 -4.45
CA VAL A 361 -8.54 -7.69 -4.51
C VAL A 361 -7.24 -8.47 -4.34
N PHE A 362 -7.23 -9.39 -3.39
CA PHE A 362 -6.12 -10.30 -3.09
C PHE A 362 -6.54 -11.73 -3.40
N HIS A 363 -6.16 -12.21 -4.58
CA HIS A 363 -6.58 -13.50 -5.11
C HIS A 363 -5.41 -14.49 -5.17
N TYR A 364 -5.55 -15.64 -4.50
CA TYR A 364 -4.53 -16.69 -4.49
C TYR A 364 -4.94 -17.86 -5.38
N LEU A 365 -4.04 -18.28 -6.26
CA LEU A 365 -4.15 -19.57 -6.92
C LEU A 365 -3.39 -20.59 -6.07
N ALA A 366 -3.96 -21.78 -5.87
CA ALA A 366 -3.43 -22.76 -4.92
C ALA A 366 -2.07 -23.39 -5.29
N ALA A 367 -1.42 -22.93 -6.37
CA ALA A 367 -0.05 -23.32 -6.70
C ALA A 367 0.99 -22.72 -5.72
N ARG A 368 0.58 -21.81 -4.83
CA ARG A 368 1.37 -21.22 -3.73
C ARG A 368 0.61 -21.09 -2.40
N PRO A 369 0.26 -22.20 -1.72
CA PRO A 369 -0.35 -22.10 -0.40
C PRO A 369 0.72 -21.97 0.71
N PRO A 370 0.51 -21.12 1.72
CA PRO A 370 -0.47 -20.03 1.82
C PRO A 370 0.19 -18.66 1.57
N GLY A 371 -0.22 -17.98 0.49
CA GLY A 371 0.09 -16.56 0.31
C GLY A 371 -0.55 -15.69 1.40
N ILE A 372 -0.05 -14.46 1.57
CA ILE A 372 -0.61 -13.49 2.53
C ILE A 372 -1.09 -12.26 1.74
N GLY A 373 -2.28 -11.75 2.01
CA GLY A 373 -2.80 -10.60 1.27
C GLY A 373 -2.09 -9.35 1.70
N ILE A 374 -2.25 -9.04 2.97
CA ILE A 374 -1.63 -7.92 3.65
C ILE A 374 -0.90 -8.49 4.87
N ARG A 375 0.40 -8.28 4.94
CA ARG A 375 1.21 -8.56 6.12
C ARG A 375 1.67 -7.26 6.76
N ILE A 376 1.30 -7.04 8.01
CA ILE A 376 1.74 -5.91 8.81
C ILE A 376 2.75 -6.44 9.83
N LYS A 377 4.04 -6.32 9.51
CA LYS A 377 5.10 -6.65 10.46
C LYS A 377 5.20 -5.57 11.54
N HIS A 378 5.25 -4.33 11.09
CA HIS A 378 5.21 -3.13 11.91
C HIS A 378 4.36 -2.09 11.20
N GLY A 379 3.53 -1.37 11.98
CA GLY A 379 2.71 -0.29 11.46
C GLY A 379 2.04 0.53 12.57
N THR A 380 1.46 1.67 12.21
CA THR A 380 0.77 2.54 13.17
C THR A 380 -0.72 2.65 12.86
N LEU A 381 -1.08 3.20 11.70
CA LEU A 381 -2.47 3.47 11.34
C LEU A 381 -2.79 2.84 9.98
N ILE A 382 -3.54 1.73 9.99
CA ILE A 382 -3.90 1.04 8.75
C ILE A 382 -5.42 1.07 8.55
N LEU A 383 -5.87 1.59 7.43
CA LEU A 383 -7.25 1.53 6.97
C LEU A 383 -7.36 0.58 5.78
N ILE A 384 -8.26 -0.40 5.88
CA ILE A 384 -8.61 -1.32 4.80
C ILE A 384 -10.09 -1.14 4.50
N GLU A 385 -10.44 -0.80 3.28
CA GLU A 385 -11.82 -0.51 2.90
C GLU A 385 -12.22 -1.20 1.60
N ASN A 386 -13.46 -1.70 1.54
CA ASN A 386 -14.06 -2.29 0.35
C ASN A 386 -13.13 -3.27 -0.39
N SER A 387 -12.39 -4.07 0.38
CA SER A 387 -11.34 -4.95 -0.13
C SER A 387 -11.70 -6.41 0.09
N PHE A 388 -11.20 -7.26 -0.79
CA PHE A 388 -11.50 -8.69 -0.80
C PHE A 388 -10.22 -9.52 -0.73
N GLY A 389 -10.21 -10.57 0.10
CA GLY A 389 -9.15 -11.57 0.10
C GLY A 389 -9.70 -12.99 -0.06
N GLY A 390 -9.08 -13.81 -0.90
CA GLY A 390 -9.59 -15.17 -1.05
C GLY A 390 -8.92 -16.06 -2.08
N GLY A 391 -9.31 -17.33 -2.07
CA GLY A 391 -8.93 -18.34 -3.05
C GLY A 391 -9.97 -18.53 -4.16
N VAL A 392 -9.74 -19.56 -4.97
CA VAL A 392 -10.63 -19.94 -6.08
C VAL A 392 -11.86 -20.68 -5.57
N ASP A 393 -11.63 -21.66 -4.69
CA ASP A 393 -12.65 -22.53 -4.11
C ASP A 393 -12.17 -23.14 -2.78
N TYR A 394 -13.02 -23.96 -2.15
CA TYR A 394 -12.72 -24.59 -0.87
C TYR A 394 -12.04 -25.97 -0.98
N SER A 395 -11.64 -26.41 -2.18
CA SER A 395 -10.89 -27.65 -2.38
C SER A 395 -9.44 -27.51 -1.87
N PRO A 396 -8.75 -28.62 -1.54
CA PRO A 396 -7.35 -28.59 -1.07
C PRO A 396 -6.38 -27.87 -2.04
N GLY A 397 -6.73 -27.82 -3.33
CA GLY A 397 -5.99 -27.15 -4.39
C GLY A 397 -6.68 -25.91 -4.94
N GLY A 398 -7.61 -25.30 -4.19
CA GLY A 398 -8.23 -24.01 -4.54
C GLY A 398 -8.26 -23.02 -3.39
N ILE A 399 -8.00 -23.47 -2.16
CA ILE A 399 -7.99 -22.64 -0.96
C ILE A 399 -6.81 -21.65 -0.98
N GLY A 400 -7.12 -20.38 -0.79
CA GLY A 400 -6.17 -19.29 -0.66
C GLY A 400 -5.52 -19.22 0.72
N GLY A 401 -4.61 -18.28 0.91
CA GLY A 401 -3.91 -18.12 2.18
C GLY A 401 -4.65 -17.20 3.17
N THR A 402 -3.91 -16.30 3.81
CA THR A 402 -4.46 -15.38 4.84
C THR A 402 -4.73 -14.00 4.25
N PHE A 403 -5.93 -13.43 4.39
CA PHE A 403 -6.20 -12.08 3.88
C PHE A 403 -5.40 -11.01 4.65
N LEU A 404 -5.47 -11.02 5.99
CA LEU A 404 -4.72 -10.09 6.84
C LEU A 404 -3.90 -10.81 7.91
N HIS A 405 -2.58 -10.61 7.91
CA HIS A 405 -1.65 -11.11 8.92
C HIS A 405 -1.02 -9.93 9.67
N ILE A 406 -1.16 -9.91 10.99
CA ILE A 406 -0.64 -8.83 11.84
C ILE A 406 0.39 -9.39 12.82
N ASP A 407 1.61 -8.90 12.75
CA ASP A 407 2.67 -9.19 13.72
C ASP A 407 2.65 -8.10 14.81
N SER A 408 2.77 -6.82 14.43
CA SER A 408 2.73 -5.67 15.34
C SER A 408 2.12 -4.41 14.70
N VAL A 409 1.12 -3.82 15.35
CA VAL A 409 0.45 -2.59 14.88
C VAL A 409 -0.19 -1.82 16.04
N GLN A 410 -0.30 -0.50 15.95
CA GLN A 410 -1.11 0.26 16.91
C GLN A 410 -2.62 0.12 16.63
N THR A 411 -3.05 0.44 15.40
CA THR A 411 -4.45 0.28 15.01
C THR A 411 -4.64 -0.17 13.56
N VAL A 412 -5.60 -1.05 13.37
CA VAL A 412 -6.14 -1.44 12.06
C VAL A 412 -7.64 -1.21 12.08
N THR A 413 -8.17 -0.53 11.07
CA THR A 413 -9.61 -0.41 10.85
C THR A 413 -9.95 -1.03 9.50
N MET A 414 -10.89 -1.97 9.49
CA MET A 414 -11.37 -2.64 8.30
C MET A 414 -12.86 -2.35 8.10
N ILE A 415 -13.24 -1.84 6.93
CA ILE A 415 -14.61 -1.39 6.62
C ILE A 415 -15.09 -2.05 5.35
N SER A 416 -16.33 -2.57 5.36
CA SER A 416 -17.01 -3.13 4.18
C SER A 416 -16.16 -4.09 3.36
N SER A 417 -15.30 -4.86 4.03
CA SER A 417 -14.35 -5.77 3.39
C SER A 417 -14.81 -7.20 3.57
N SER A 418 -14.28 -8.12 2.77
CA SER A 418 -14.66 -9.52 2.88
C SER A 418 -13.54 -10.49 2.60
N SER A 419 -13.68 -11.70 3.14
CA SER A 419 -12.80 -12.82 2.84
C SER A 419 -13.59 -14.11 2.71
N GLU A 420 -13.27 -14.88 1.68
CA GLU A 420 -13.76 -16.24 1.49
C GLU A 420 -12.72 -17.13 0.82
N ARG A 421 -12.86 -18.45 1.01
CA ARG A 421 -12.02 -19.46 0.36
C ARG A 421 -10.54 -19.30 0.73
N GLY A 422 -10.26 -18.68 1.87
CA GLY A 422 -8.94 -18.57 2.48
C GLY A 422 -8.73 -19.59 3.60
N GLN A 423 -7.48 -19.83 3.96
CA GLN A 423 -7.15 -20.54 5.18
C GLN A 423 -7.56 -19.75 6.43
N LYS A 424 -7.39 -18.42 6.37
CA LYS A 424 -7.78 -17.49 7.43
C LYS A 424 -8.18 -16.15 6.81
N SER A 425 -9.21 -15.52 7.37
CA SER A 425 -9.54 -14.14 7.05
C SER A 425 -8.54 -13.20 7.73
N ILE A 426 -8.32 -13.40 9.04
CA ILE A 426 -7.45 -12.54 9.85
C ILE A 426 -6.66 -13.41 10.82
N TYR A 427 -5.37 -13.11 10.97
CA TYR A 427 -4.49 -13.77 11.92
C TYR A 427 -3.59 -12.74 12.61
N THR A 428 -3.46 -12.85 13.94
CA THR A 428 -2.44 -12.10 14.69
C THR A 428 -1.42 -13.04 15.32
N GLU A 429 -0.14 -12.65 15.27
CA GLU A 429 0.99 -13.46 15.74
C GLU A 429 1.09 -13.47 17.28
N PRO A 430 0.97 -14.64 17.96
CA PRO A 430 0.97 -14.72 19.42
C PRO A 430 2.22 -14.14 20.10
N SER A 431 3.38 -14.28 19.47
CA SER A 431 4.68 -13.95 20.09
C SER A 431 5.01 -12.45 20.09
N LEU A 432 4.35 -11.65 19.26
CA LEU A 432 4.68 -10.23 19.02
C LEU A 432 3.53 -9.27 19.34
N ALA A 433 2.29 -9.76 19.51
CA ALA A 433 1.12 -8.98 19.91
C ALA A 433 1.08 -8.66 21.42
N VAL A 434 2.16 -8.06 21.94
CA VAL A 434 2.37 -7.80 23.39
C VAL A 434 1.92 -6.40 23.87
N SER A 435 1.59 -5.49 22.95
CA SER A 435 1.10 -4.13 23.25
C SER A 435 -0.39 -3.98 22.90
N SER A 436 -1.11 -3.03 23.50
CA SER A 436 -2.56 -2.82 23.32
C SER A 436 -2.95 -2.43 21.88
N GLN A 437 -2.95 -3.40 20.97
CA GLN A 437 -3.37 -3.22 19.58
C GLN A 437 -4.88 -3.04 19.50
N THR A 438 -5.36 -2.20 18.59
CA THR A 438 -6.81 -2.07 18.34
C THR A 438 -7.15 -2.52 16.92
N LEU A 439 -7.99 -3.53 16.81
CA LEU A 439 -8.56 -3.98 15.54
C LEU A 439 -10.05 -3.62 15.53
N ASN A 440 -10.41 -2.69 14.65
CA ASN A 440 -11.79 -2.32 14.38
C ASN A 440 -12.24 -2.97 13.09
N ILE A 441 -13.39 -3.64 13.11
CA ILE A 441 -14.00 -4.21 11.90
C ILE A 441 -15.44 -3.73 11.84
N ILE A 442 -15.85 -3.19 10.69
CA ILE A 442 -17.15 -2.56 10.50
C ILE A 442 -17.79 -3.05 9.20
N GLY A 443 -19.03 -3.51 9.26
CA GLY A 443 -19.84 -3.85 8.08
C GLY A 443 -19.21 -4.85 7.11
N SER A 444 -18.37 -5.76 7.60
CA SER A 444 -17.54 -6.68 6.81
C SER A 444 -18.05 -8.13 6.87
N VAL A 445 -17.67 -8.96 5.90
CA VAL A 445 -18.17 -10.34 5.74
C VAL A 445 -17.02 -11.34 5.71
N PHE A 446 -16.95 -12.27 6.68
CA PHE A 446 -15.88 -13.26 6.76
C PHE A 446 -16.39 -14.69 6.83
N ASN A 447 -16.00 -15.47 5.83
CA ASN A 447 -16.37 -16.88 5.71
C ASN A 447 -15.31 -17.83 6.27
N ASP A 448 -14.08 -17.35 6.45
CA ASP A 448 -12.94 -18.15 6.88
C ASP A 448 -12.48 -17.77 8.30
N PRO A 449 -11.73 -18.64 9.00
CA PRO A 449 -11.32 -18.41 10.38
C PRO A 449 -10.64 -17.06 10.62
N ILE A 450 -10.99 -16.44 11.74
CA ILE A 450 -10.30 -15.29 12.32
C ILE A 450 -9.67 -15.76 13.62
N GLU A 451 -8.35 -15.67 13.70
CA GLU A 451 -7.56 -16.14 14.83
C GLU A 451 -6.81 -14.97 15.45
N LEU A 452 -7.33 -14.46 16.56
CA LEU A 452 -6.73 -13.34 17.27
C LEU A 452 -6.03 -13.82 18.55
N ASN A 453 -4.76 -13.50 18.65
CA ASN A 453 -3.85 -13.77 19.74
C ASN A 453 -3.26 -12.47 20.32
N GLY A 454 -2.63 -12.59 21.48
CA GLY A 454 -1.99 -11.46 22.17
C GLY A 454 -2.96 -10.56 22.92
N ARG A 455 -2.46 -9.41 23.40
CA ARG A 455 -3.24 -8.41 24.14
C ARG A 455 -3.80 -7.39 23.17
N MET A 456 -5.06 -7.52 22.78
CA MET A 456 -5.67 -6.59 21.83
C MET A 456 -7.12 -6.26 22.18
N ASN A 457 -7.55 -5.08 21.76
CA ASN A 457 -8.94 -4.66 21.74
C ASN A 457 -9.53 -4.96 20.36
N PHE A 458 -10.50 -5.85 20.33
CA PHE A 458 -11.26 -6.20 19.15
C PHE A 458 -12.62 -5.52 19.20
N SER A 459 -12.83 -4.54 18.32
CA SER A 459 -14.12 -3.85 18.15
C SER A 459 -14.76 -4.31 16.85
N SER A 460 -15.95 -4.89 16.94
CA SER A 460 -16.67 -5.49 15.83
C SER A 460 -18.08 -4.92 15.77
N MET A 461 -18.45 -4.36 14.61
CA MET A 461 -19.67 -3.60 14.45
C MET A 461 -20.40 -3.95 13.15
N GLY A 462 -21.58 -4.53 13.26
CA GLY A 462 -22.46 -4.84 12.12
C GLY A 462 -21.83 -5.82 11.13
N ASN A 463 -20.90 -6.65 11.59
CA ASN A 463 -20.21 -7.61 10.74
C ASN A 463 -21.02 -8.88 10.57
N PHE A 464 -20.62 -9.65 9.57
CA PHE A 464 -21.16 -10.95 9.28
C PHE A 464 -20.06 -12.01 9.33
N TYR A 465 -20.30 -13.06 10.10
CA TYR A 465 -19.38 -14.18 10.29
C TYR A 465 -20.07 -15.51 10.01
N TYR A 466 -19.35 -16.46 9.43
CA TYR A 466 -19.81 -17.85 9.38
C TYR A 466 -19.79 -18.50 10.78
N GLY A 467 -20.39 -19.69 10.92
CA GLY A 467 -20.39 -20.41 12.19
C GLY A 467 -18.97 -20.69 12.67
N ASN A 468 -18.69 -20.46 13.97
CA ASN A 468 -17.40 -20.78 14.61
C ASN A 468 -16.13 -20.24 13.91
N THR A 469 -16.20 -19.13 13.16
CA THR A 469 -15.03 -18.55 12.50
C THR A 469 -14.11 -17.83 13.48
N LEU A 470 -14.63 -17.28 14.59
CA LEU A 470 -13.86 -16.48 15.53
C LEU A 470 -13.21 -17.32 16.62
N LYS A 471 -11.88 -17.36 16.64
CA LYS A 471 -11.06 -17.97 17.71
C LYS A 471 -10.18 -16.90 18.34
N MET A 472 -10.38 -16.65 19.63
CA MET A 472 -9.76 -15.55 20.35
C MET A 472 -8.98 -16.07 21.56
N ALA A 473 -7.73 -15.66 21.72
CA ALA A 473 -6.98 -15.92 22.94
C ALA A 473 -7.62 -15.21 24.15
N PRO A 474 -7.47 -15.71 25.39
CA PRO A 474 -8.12 -15.13 26.58
C PRO A 474 -7.82 -13.65 26.82
N GLN A 475 -6.66 -13.17 26.35
CA GLN A 475 -6.19 -11.80 26.51
C GLN A 475 -6.81 -10.81 25.50
N VAL A 476 -7.59 -11.30 24.53
CA VAL A 476 -8.32 -10.47 23.57
C VAL A 476 -9.58 -9.92 24.24
N VAL A 477 -9.71 -8.60 24.28
CA VAL A 477 -10.86 -7.88 24.83
C VAL A 477 -11.84 -7.59 23.69
N ILE A 478 -13.09 -8.03 23.83
CA ILE A 478 -14.07 -8.01 22.74
C ILE A 478 -15.20 -7.02 23.03
N ASN A 479 -15.46 -6.14 22.07
CA ASN A 479 -16.65 -5.29 21.99
C ASN A 479 -17.37 -5.60 20.68
N SER A 480 -18.61 -6.11 20.75
CA SER A 480 -19.38 -6.58 19.60
C SER A 480 -20.75 -5.92 19.55
N VAL A 481 -21.07 -5.26 18.43
CA VAL A 481 -22.30 -4.48 18.28
C VAL A 481 -22.98 -4.83 16.96
N GLY A 482 -24.12 -5.51 17.02
CA GLY A 482 -24.93 -5.86 15.84
C GLY A 482 -24.32 -6.92 14.93
N ASP A 483 -23.30 -7.64 15.39
CA ASP A 483 -22.69 -8.72 14.61
C ASP A 483 -23.64 -9.90 14.43
N LYS A 484 -23.61 -10.49 13.23
CA LYS A 484 -24.35 -11.69 12.89
C LYS A 484 -23.42 -12.86 12.72
N PHE A 485 -23.83 -14.00 13.27
CA PHE A 485 -23.15 -15.27 13.11
C PHE A 485 -24.10 -16.23 12.42
N CYS A 486 -23.67 -16.75 11.27
CA CYS A 486 -24.41 -17.54 10.29
C CYS A 486 -25.37 -16.75 9.39
N HIS A 487 -25.54 -17.24 8.16
CA HIS A 487 -26.27 -16.52 7.13
C HIS A 487 -27.76 -16.57 7.42
N GLN A 488 -28.43 -15.48 7.06
CA GLN A 488 -29.87 -15.52 6.97
C GLN A 488 -30.24 -16.47 5.83
N PRO A 489 -31.11 -17.47 6.06
CA PRO A 489 -31.50 -18.45 5.05
C PRO A 489 -32.05 -17.81 3.76
N ASP A 490 -32.63 -16.61 3.86
CA ASP A 490 -33.18 -15.87 2.72
C ASP A 490 -32.09 -15.26 1.81
N ILE A 491 -30.87 -15.06 2.31
CA ILE A 491 -29.74 -14.50 1.55
C ILE A 491 -28.81 -15.60 1.08
N TYR A 492 -28.52 -16.57 1.95
CA TYR A 492 -27.69 -17.73 1.63
C TYR A 492 -28.36 -18.99 2.19
N PRO A 493 -29.15 -19.73 1.38
CA PRO A 493 -29.93 -20.86 1.86
C PRO A 493 -29.02 -22.00 2.32
N GLY A 494 -29.20 -22.46 3.56
CA GLY A 494 -28.45 -23.57 4.14
C GLY A 494 -28.37 -23.51 5.66
N ASN A 495 -27.92 -24.61 6.29
CA ASN A 495 -27.72 -24.67 7.73
C ASN A 495 -26.58 -23.74 8.17
N CYS A 496 -26.67 -23.22 9.39
CA CYS A 496 -25.56 -22.56 10.09
C CYS A 496 -24.45 -23.60 10.33
N THR A 497 -23.41 -23.61 9.49
CA THR A 497 -22.29 -24.56 9.60
C THR A 497 -20.98 -23.86 9.93
N ASP A 498 -19.96 -24.60 10.36
CA ASP A 498 -18.63 -24.07 10.69
C ASP A 498 -17.76 -23.69 9.46
N ARG A 499 -18.19 -24.07 8.26
CA ARG A 499 -17.61 -23.67 6.97
C ARG A 499 -18.67 -23.70 5.85
N VAL A 500 -18.48 -22.90 4.81
CA VAL A 500 -19.33 -22.90 3.61
C VAL A 500 -19.27 -24.26 2.90
N GLY A 501 -20.42 -24.91 2.70
CA GLY A 501 -20.56 -26.05 1.77
C GLY A 501 -20.37 -27.48 2.32
N GLY A 502 -20.39 -27.70 3.65
CA GLY A 502 -20.35 -29.07 4.19
C GLY A 502 -19.83 -29.23 5.63
N GLY A 503 -19.77 -28.14 6.40
CA GLY A 503 -19.31 -28.14 7.80
C GLY A 503 -20.31 -28.73 8.80
N ASN A 504 -19.90 -28.82 10.08
CA ASN A 504 -20.79 -29.26 11.16
C ASN A 504 -21.83 -28.18 11.45
N ILE A 505 -23.07 -28.57 11.77
CA ILE A 505 -24.13 -27.64 12.19
C ILE A 505 -23.75 -27.01 13.53
N VAL A 506 -23.82 -25.68 13.61
CA VAL A 506 -23.47 -24.88 14.78
C VAL A 506 -24.74 -24.29 15.40
N ASN A 507 -25.18 -24.86 16.52
CA ASN A 507 -26.41 -24.42 17.20
C ASN A 507 -26.23 -23.17 18.08
N SER A 508 -24.98 -22.74 18.32
CA SER A 508 -24.65 -21.58 19.17
C SER A 508 -23.42 -20.86 18.62
N PRO A 509 -23.52 -20.25 17.43
CA PRO A 509 -22.39 -19.59 16.81
C PRO A 509 -22.08 -18.26 17.53
N GLY A 510 -20.80 -17.89 17.56
CA GLY A 510 -20.31 -16.70 18.26
C GLY A 510 -18.80 -16.71 18.43
N PHE A 511 -18.32 -15.97 19.43
CA PHE A 511 -16.91 -15.94 19.84
C PHE A 511 -16.50 -17.23 20.56
N ASN A 512 -15.41 -17.85 20.13
CA ASN A 512 -14.74 -18.91 20.87
C ASN A 512 -13.50 -18.35 21.58
N GLY A 513 -13.57 -18.21 22.90
CA GLY A 513 -12.53 -17.60 23.73
C GLY A 513 -12.64 -16.07 23.82
N GLY A 514 -11.55 -15.43 24.27
CA GLY A 514 -11.49 -13.99 24.58
C GLY A 514 -12.33 -13.56 25.79
N THR A 515 -12.17 -12.31 26.18
CA THR A 515 -12.92 -11.66 27.27
C THR A 515 -13.92 -10.67 26.66
N VAL A 516 -15.20 -11.04 26.68
CA VAL A 516 -16.27 -10.19 26.13
C VAL A 516 -16.66 -9.12 27.15
N MET A 517 -16.37 -7.85 26.82
CA MET A 517 -16.74 -6.69 27.64
C MET A 517 -18.14 -6.19 27.31
N PHE A 518 -18.48 -6.17 26.03
CA PHE A 518 -19.81 -5.86 25.55
C PHE A 518 -20.17 -6.69 24.34
N ARG A 519 -21.39 -7.24 24.34
CA ARG A 519 -21.98 -7.88 23.16
C ARG A 519 -23.48 -7.62 23.11
N THR A 520 -23.96 -7.10 21.98
CA THR A 520 -25.40 -7.01 21.74
C THR A 520 -26.03 -8.39 21.58
N GLY A 521 -27.23 -8.56 22.10
CA GLY A 521 -28.06 -9.72 21.92
C GLY A 521 -28.66 -9.80 20.51
N ARG A 522 -29.25 -10.96 20.20
CA ARG A 522 -30.00 -11.20 18.98
C ARG A 522 -31.32 -11.91 19.27
N MET A 523 -32.32 -11.63 18.45
CA MET A 523 -33.57 -12.38 18.42
C MET A 523 -33.34 -13.75 17.77
N PRO A 524 -34.22 -14.75 18.01
CA PRO A 524 -34.12 -16.01 17.28
C PRO A 524 -34.34 -15.77 15.79
N GLU A 525 -33.58 -16.46 14.94
CA GLU A 525 -33.65 -16.35 13.47
C GLU A 525 -33.85 -17.76 12.87
N GLY A 526 -34.50 -17.84 11.70
CA GLY A 526 -34.76 -19.11 11.00
C GLY A 526 -35.84 -19.99 11.65
N GLN A 527 -36.07 -21.18 11.07
CA GLN A 527 -36.98 -22.20 11.58
C GLN A 527 -36.40 -23.61 11.40
N GLY A 528 -36.89 -24.58 12.17
CA GLY A 528 -36.48 -25.98 12.02
C GLY A 528 -34.99 -26.22 12.28
N LYS A 529 -34.30 -26.86 11.32
CA LYS A 529 -32.87 -27.19 11.41
C LYS A 529 -31.94 -25.97 11.21
N ASP A 530 -32.47 -24.87 10.67
CA ASP A 530 -31.75 -23.61 10.44
C ASP A 530 -31.95 -22.61 11.60
N ARG A 531 -32.59 -23.04 12.70
CA ARG A 531 -32.92 -22.15 13.82
C ARG A 531 -31.66 -21.72 14.58
N ILE A 532 -31.44 -20.41 14.64
CA ILE A 532 -30.46 -19.78 15.51
C ILE A 532 -31.18 -19.28 16.76
N ASN A 533 -30.68 -19.66 17.94
CA ASN A 533 -31.33 -19.33 19.21
C ASN A 533 -31.15 -17.86 19.60
N ARG A 534 -32.14 -17.36 20.36
CA ARG A 534 -32.08 -16.04 21.01
C ARG A 534 -30.81 -15.94 21.85
N GLN A 535 -30.20 -14.76 21.85
CA GLN A 535 -29.06 -14.44 22.70
C GLN A 535 -29.32 -13.09 23.40
N PRO A 536 -29.19 -12.98 24.73
CA PRO A 536 -29.32 -11.71 25.42
C PRO A 536 -28.08 -10.82 25.22
N ASN A 537 -28.23 -9.52 25.51
CA ASN A 537 -27.10 -8.61 25.68
C ASN A 537 -26.19 -9.13 26.80
N LEU A 538 -24.88 -8.93 26.66
CA LEU A 538 -23.88 -9.30 27.65
C LEU A 538 -23.00 -8.10 27.99
N PHE A 539 -22.81 -7.88 29.28
CA PHE A 539 -21.83 -6.95 29.86
C PHE A 539 -20.81 -7.78 30.66
N GLY A 540 -19.52 -7.53 30.44
CA GLY A 540 -18.42 -8.21 31.14
C GLY A 540 -18.24 -7.74 32.58
N TYR A 541 -17.38 -8.45 33.33
CA TYR A 541 -17.20 -8.25 34.77
C TYR A 541 -16.40 -6.98 35.15
N ASP A 542 -15.55 -6.47 34.25
CA ASP A 542 -14.73 -5.27 34.47
C ASP A 542 -15.34 -4.00 33.83
N VAL A 543 -16.67 -3.93 33.74
CA VAL A 543 -17.39 -2.76 33.22
C VAL A 543 -17.83 -1.89 34.40
N GLU A 544 -17.25 -0.70 34.52
CA GLU A 544 -17.73 0.30 35.46
C GLU A 544 -18.92 1.07 34.86
N ILE A 545 -20.13 0.81 35.36
CA ILE A 545 -21.30 1.62 35.03
C ILE A 545 -21.30 2.86 35.93
N ASN A 546 -20.50 3.85 35.54
CA ASN A 546 -20.50 5.13 36.23
C ASN A 546 -21.80 5.88 35.89
N SER A 547 -22.66 5.99 36.90
CA SER A 547 -24.10 6.35 36.87
C SER A 547 -25.08 5.18 36.68
N GLY A 548 -25.28 4.41 37.74
CA GLY A 548 -26.64 4.00 38.11
C GLY A 548 -27.11 2.59 37.77
N LEU A 549 -26.26 1.55 37.77
CA LEU A 549 -26.77 0.18 37.92
C LEU A 549 -25.85 -0.64 38.82
N LEU A 550 -26.40 -1.23 39.88
CA LEU A 550 -25.65 -2.03 40.84
C LEU A 550 -26.45 -3.30 41.14
N GLN A 551 -26.71 -4.11 40.12
CA GLN A 551 -27.23 -5.47 40.35
C GLN A 551 -26.06 -6.37 40.76
N HIS A 552 -25.73 -6.37 42.04
CA HIS A 552 -24.54 -7.03 42.55
C HIS A 552 -24.72 -8.52 42.87
N ASP A 553 -25.97 -9.02 42.92
CA ASP A 553 -26.26 -10.43 43.17
C ASP A 553 -27.76 -10.71 42.85
N PRO A 554 -28.12 -11.77 42.10
CA PRO A 554 -29.52 -12.21 42.00
C PRO A 554 -30.17 -12.58 43.34
N ASN A 555 -29.38 -12.79 44.41
CA ASN A 555 -29.85 -13.05 45.76
C ASN A 555 -30.02 -11.81 46.63
N THR A 556 -29.81 -10.60 46.08
CA THR A 556 -29.91 -9.35 46.84
C THR A 556 -31.27 -9.21 47.52
N THR A 557 -31.27 -8.93 48.82
CA THR A 557 -32.46 -8.71 49.64
C THR A 557 -32.72 -7.24 49.95
N PHE A 558 -33.89 -6.91 50.47
CA PHE A 558 -34.26 -5.57 50.93
C PHE A 558 -33.34 -5.10 52.07
N LYS A 559 -32.86 -6.03 52.89
CA LYS A 559 -31.84 -5.76 53.90
C LYS A 559 -30.52 -5.32 53.25
N ASP A 560 -30.10 -6.00 52.20
CA ASP A 560 -28.82 -5.75 51.52
C ASP A 560 -28.82 -4.38 50.83
N ILE A 561 -29.91 -4.00 50.12
CA ILE A 561 -29.98 -2.68 49.47
C ILE A 561 -30.04 -1.52 50.47
N ASN A 562 -30.60 -1.74 51.66
CA ASN A 562 -30.59 -0.73 52.72
C ASN A 562 -29.21 -0.63 53.40
N ALA A 563 -28.53 -1.76 53.60
CA ALA A 563 -27.15 -1.76 54.07
C ALA A 563 -26.23 -1.05 53.07
N LEU A 564 -26.38 -1.31 51.77
CA LEU A 564 -25.66 -0.62 50.68
C LEU A 564 -25.98 0.88 50.64
N ALA A 565 -27.21 1.28 50.96
CA ALA A 565 -27.57 2.68 51.05
C ALA A 565 -26.93 3.41 52.24
N ALA A 566 -26.58 2.67 53.29
CA ALA A 566 -25.99 3.16 54.54
C ALA A 566 -24.45 3.01 54.61
N ALA A 567 -23.86 2.10 53.83
CA ALA A 567 -22.43 1.79 53.89
C ALA A 567 -21.55 2.93 53.36
N VAL A 568 -20.54 3.29 54.15
CA VAL A 568 -19.49 4.27 53.82
C VAL A 568 -18.15 3.57 53.50
N GLU A 569 -18.02 2.28 53.80
CA GLU A 569 -16.72 1.60 53.92
C GLU A 569 -15.97 1.30 52.61
N THR A 570 -16.58 1.45 51.43
CA THR A 570 -15.88 1.32 50.14
C THR A 570 -15.79 2.63 49.35
N GLY A 571 -16.05 3.78 49.98
CA GLY A 571 -15.83 5.11 49.37
C GLY A 571 -16.85 5.55 48.31
N SER A 572 -17.76 4.67 47.89
CA SER A 572 -18.82 5.00 46.92
C SER A 572 -20.20 4.82 47.56
N ARG A 573 -20.78 5.90 48.12
CA ARG A 573 -22.22 5.92 48.42
C ARG A 573 -22.98 5.59 47.14
N VAL A 574 -23.91 4.63 47.21
CA VAL A 574 -24.86 4.37 46.11
C VAL A 574 -25.62 5.67 45.81
N LYS A 575 -25.38 6.29 44.64
CA LYS A 575 -25.99 7.57 44.26
C LYS A 575 -27.42 7.38 43.75
N ASP A 576 -28.19 8.46 43.74
CA ASP A 576 -29.46 8.51 43.01
C ASP A 576 -29.24 8.10 41.54
N GLY A 577 -30.17 7.33 41.00
CA GLY A 577 -30.07 6.69 39.70
C GLY A 577 -29.71 5.21 39.75
N ALA A 578 -29.18 4.69 40.87
CA ALA A 578 -28.86 3.26 41.02
C ALA A 578 -30.11 2.37 40.89
N ILE A 579 -29.98 1.26 40.17
CA ILE A 579 -31.03 0.25 40.00
C ILE A 579 -30.50 -1.12 40.45
N VAL A 580 -31.33 -1.86 41.21
CA VAL A 580 -31.05 -3.20 41.75
C VAL A 580 -32.30 -4.06 41.64
N TYR A 581 -32.17 -5.34 41.29
CA TYR A 581 -33.26 -6.30 41.49
C TYR A 581 -33.15 -6.91 42.89
N CYS A 582 -34.24 -6.87 43.65
CA CYS A 582 -34.28 -7.33 45.03
C CYS A 582 -35.37 -8.40 45.18
N LYS A 583 -34.97 -9.62 45.57
CA LYS A 583 -35.81 -10.82 45.51
C LYS A 583 -36.92 -10.88 46.56
N ASP A 584 -36.90 -9.98 47.52
CA ASP A 584 -37.87 -9.84 48.59
C ASP A 584 -38.25 -8.36 48.77
N CYS A 585 -38.16 -7.57 47.70
CA CYS A 585 -38.66 -6.20 47.71
C CYS A 585 -40.11 -6.16 47.23
N LYS A 586 -40.91 -5.36 47.93
CA LYS A 586 -42.31 -5.10 47.61
C LYS A 586 -42.55 -3.61 47.45
N LYS A 587 -43.29 -3.24 46.41
CA LYS A 587 -43.77 -1.87 46.19
C LYS A 587 -44.84 -1.50 47.22
N ALA A 588 -44.53 -0.54 48.09
CA ALA A 588 -45.53 0.06 48.97
C ALA A 588 -46.49 0.95 48.15
N PRO A 589 -47.70 1.25 48.65
CA PRO A 589 -48.64 2.17 47.98
C PRO A 589 -48.05 3.56 47.66
N THR A 590 -47.03 3.98 48.41
CA THR A 590 -46.29 5.24 48.21
C THR A 590 -45.23 5.18 47.09
N GLY A 591 -45.06 4.01 46.46
CA GLY A 591 -44.02 3.74 45.47
C GLY A 591 -42.64 3.48 46.06
N LEU A 592 -42.49 3.51 47.39
CA LEU A 592 -41.25 3.16 48.08
C LEU A 592 -41.08 1.64 48.15
N CYS A 593 -39.83 1.18 48.15
CA CYS A 593 -39.51 -0.21 48.45
C CYS A 593 -39.78 -0.51 49.92
N SER A 594 -40.31 -1.70 50.18
CA SER A 594 -40.53 -2.26 51.51
C SER A 594 -40.14 -3.73 51.51
N GLN A 595 -39.90 -4.29 52.71
CA GLN A 595 -39.60 -5.71 52.88
C GLN A 595 -40.84 -6.54 52.48
N GLY A 596 -40.65 -7.45 51.54
CA GLY A 596 -41.59 -8.49 51.13
C GLY A 596 -41.05 -9.89 51.48
N THR A 597 -41.64 -10.91 50.85
CA THR A 597 -41.34 -12.32 51.09
C THR A 597 -40.56 -12.90 49.90
N ALA A 598 -39.36 -13.41 50.14
CA ALA A 598 -38.52 -13.99 49.08
C ALA A 598 -39.23 -15.15 48.35
N GLY A 599 -39.24 -15.10 47.01
CA GLY A 599 -39.89 -16.12 46.17
C GLY A 599 -41.40 -15.95 46.00
N VAL A 600 -41.99 -14.93 46.64
CA VAL A 600 -43.39 -14.51 46.45
C VAL A 600 -43.43 -13.08 45.91
N ASP A 601 -42.66 -12.19 46.53
CA ASP A 601 -42.43 -10.83 46.08
C ASP A 601 -41.08 -10.74 45.32
N GLY A 602 -40.85 -9.60 44.67
CA GLY A 602 -39.62 -9.30 43.95
C GLY A 602 -39.84 -8.06 43.07
N ALA A 603 -38.96 -7.08 43.17
CA ALA A 603 -39.13 -5.82 42.47
C ALA A 603 -37.79 -5.21 42.05
N PHE A 604 -37.83 -4.40 40.98
CA PHE A 604 -36.72 -3.52 40.65
C PHE A 604 -36.76 -2.30 41.57
N ALA A 605 -35.71 -2.13 42.36
CA ALA A 605 -35.51 -1.00 43.24
C ALA A 605 -34.61 0.05 42.57
N LYS A 606 -35.11 1.28 42.41
CA LYS A 606 -34.35 2.42 41.91
C LYS A 606 -34.17 3.47 43.01
N ARG A 607 -32.95 3.99 43.19
CA ARG A 607 -32.67 5.06 44.17
C ARG A 607 -33.03 6.43 43.58
N ILE A 608 -33.96 7.12 44.20
CA ILE A 608 -34.43 8.47 43.81
C ILE A 608 -34.59 9.30 45.08
N ASN A 609 -34.00 10.49 45.11
CA ASN A 609 -34.02 11.40 46.27
C ASN A 609 -33.56 10.70 47.56
N ASN A 610 -32.46 9.95 47.48
CA ASN A 610 -31.89 9.12 48.54
C ASN A 610 -32.76 7.95 49.04
N GLN A 611 -33.91 7.67 48.42
CA GLN A 611 -34.82 6.60 48.80
C GLN A 611 -34.93 5.51 47.73
N TRP A 612 -35.11 4.26 48.14
CA TRP A 612 -35.41 3.16 47.22
C TRP A 612 -36.88 3.16 46.83
N ARG A 613 -37.16 3.25 45.52
CA ARG A 613 -38.50 3.14 44.92
C ARG A 613 -38.62 1.86 44.14
N CYS A 614 -39.72 1.13 44.34
CA CYS A 614 -39.93 -0.18 43.73
C CYS A 614 -40.98 -0.07 42.63
N ASP A 615 -40.73 -0.76 41.52
CA ASP A 615 -41.71 -0.94 40.44
C ASP A 615 -42.14 -2.39 40.29
#